data_AF-A0A0A7DVH3-F1
#
_entry.id   AF-A0A0A7DVH3-F1
#
_cell.length_a   1.000
_cell.length_b   1.000
_cell.length_c   1.000
_cell.angle_alpha   90.00
_cell.angle_beta   90.00
_cell.angle_gamma   90.00
#
_symmetry.space_group_name_H-M   'P 1'
#
loop_
_entity.id
_entity.type
_entity.pdbx_description
1 polymer ?
#
loop_
_entity_poly.entity_id
_entity_poly.type
_entity_poly.pdbx_seq_one_letter_code
_entity_poly.pdbx_strand_id
1 'polypeptide(L)'
;LISYLLVIYYQNYKSYNAGMLTVLSNRIGDVMILMVISWMMNYGSWNYIFYLELMNNDMEMKMISVMIILAAMTKSAQIPFSSWLPAAMAAPTPVSALVHSSTLVTAGVYLLIRFNLLLGNTLMLKMLLLLSGLTMFMAGISANYEFDLKKIIALSTLSQLGLMMSILSMGLSELAFFHLLTHAMFKALLFMCVGIIIHMMGNM
;
A
#
# COMPACT_ATOMS: atom_id res chain seq x y z
N LEU A 1 -0.38 -6.24 12.19
CA LEU A 1 0.12 -6.87 13.43
C LEU A 1 1.39 -7.68 13.17
N ILE A 2 1.36 -8.69 12.29
CA ILE A 2 2.58 -9.46 11.93
C ILE A 2 3.68 -8.53 11.40
N SER A 3 3.32 -7.54 10.57
CA SER A 3 4.26 -6.51 10.08
C SER A 3 5.00 -5.76 11.18
N TYR A 4 4.38 -5.51 12.33
CA TYR A 4 5.00 -4.83 13.47
C TYR A 4 6.05 -5.69 14.14
N LEU A 5 5.70 -6.95 14.45
CA LEU A 5 6.60 -7.91 15.06
C LEU A 5 7.85 -8.13 14.20
N LEU A 6 7.64 -8.17 12.88
CA LEU A 6 8.70 -8.32 11.90
C LEU A 6 9.64 -7.10 11.80
N VAL A 7 9.13 -5.87 11.95
CA VAL A 7 9.96 -4.65 11.95
C VAL A 7 10.79 -4.52 13.24
N ILE A 8 10.27 -5.00 14.38
CA ILE A 8 10.94 -4.92 15.69
C ILE A 8 11.92 -6.06 15.95
N TYR A 9 12.15 -6.94 14.96
CA TYR A 9 12.98 -8.14 15.12
C TYR A 9 14.34 -7.88 15.80
N TYR A 10 15.03 -6.78 15.48
CA TYR A 10 16.35 -6.45 16.05
C TYR A 10 16.31 -5.72 17.41
N GLN A 11 15.13 -5.37 17.92
CA GLN A 11 14.94 -4.77 19.27
C GLN A 11 15.83 -3.55 19.60
N ASN A 12 16.22 -2.77 18.61
CA ASN A 12 16.96 -1.51 18.76
C ASN A 12 16.01 -0.30 18.87
N TYR A 13 16.45 0.80 19.51
CA TYR A 13 15.68 2.06 19.59
C TYR A 13 15.18 2.54 18.22
N LYS A 14 16.02 2.44 17.18
CA LYS A 14 15.63 2.78 15.80
C LYS A 14 14.50 1.87 15.28
N SER A 15 14.56 0.56 15.52
CA SER A 15 13.52 -0.39 15.09
C SER A 15 12.22 -0.24 15.88
N TYR A 16 12.27 0.14 17.16
CA TYR A 16 11.07 0.43 17.96
C TYR A 16 10.32 1.65 17.41
N ASN A 17 11.04 2.75 17.15
CA ASN A 17 10.45 3.96 16.59
C ASN A 17 9.87 3.71 15.19
N ALA A 18 10.59 2.97 14.34
CA ALA A 18 10.09 2.55 13.04
C ALA A 18 8.84 1.66 13.16
N GLY A 19 8.86 0.65 14.03
CA GLY A 19 7.72 -0.23 14.28
C GLY A 19 6.49 0.55 14.74
N MET A 20 6.65 1.50 15.66
CA MET A 20 5.55 2.32 16.15
C MET A 20 4.93 3.19 15.03
N LEU A 21 5.76 3.83 14.20
CA LEU A 21 5.29 4.57 13.03
C LEU A 21 4.48 3.68 12.07
N THR A 22 4.98 2.47 11.78
CA THR A 22 4.28 1.53 10.88
C THR A 22 2.95 1.04 11.44
N VAL A 23 2.80 0.85 12.75
CA VAL A 23 1.53 0.42 13.33
C VAL A 23 0.54 1.55 13.35
N LEU A 24 0.94 2.72 13.83
CA LEU A 24 0.04 3.86 13.96
C LEU A 24 -0.53 4.28 12.60
N SER A 25 0.30 4.35 11.55
CA SER A 25 -0.17 4.68 10.20
C SER A 25 -1.16 3.64 9.67
N ASN A 26 -0.86 2.35 9.85
CA ASN A 26 -1.71 1.26 9.36
C ASN A 26 -3.01 1.10 10.16
N ARG A 27 -3.05 1.51 11.43
CA ARG A 27 -4.25 1.46 12.27
C ARG A 27 -5.31 2.44 11.81
N ILE A 28 -4.93 3.58 11.23
CA ILE A 28 -5.89 4.51 10.63
C ILE A 28 -6.69 3.80 9.53
N GLY A 29 -6.01 3.02 8.67
CA GLY A 29 -6.66 2.22 7.65
C GLY A 29 -7.57 1.12 8.21
N ASP A 30 -7.12 0.42 9.26
CA ASP A 30 -7.92 -0.62 9.92
C ASP A 30 -9.24 -0.04 10.48
N VAL A 31 -9.20 1.16 11.08
CA VAL A 31 -10.40 1.85 11.58
C VAL A 31 -11.36 2.17 10.43
N MET A 32 -10.86 2.63 9.29
CA MET A 32 -11.70 2.90 8.11
C MET A 32 -12.37 1.62 7.57
N ILE A 33 -11.67 0.48 7.57
CA ILE A 33 -12.26 -0.81 7.18
C ILE A 33 -13.37 -1.23 8.17
N LEU A 34 -13.15 -1.04 9.47
CA LEU A 34 -14.19 -1.33 10.48
C LEU A 34 -15.43 -0.43 10.29
N MET A 35 -15.22 0.84 9.95
CA MET A 35 -16.32 1.75 9.62
C MET A 35 -17.09 1.28 8.37
N VAL A 36 -16.39 0.79 7.34
CA VAL A 36 -17.04 0.20 6.15
C VAL A 36 -17.91 -0.99 6.53
N ILE A 37 -17.40 -1.92 7.34
CA ILE A 37 -18.18 -3.09 7.79
C ILE A 37 -19.42 -2.64 8.57
N SER A 38 -19.29 -1.62 9.42
CA SER A 38 -20.43 -1.07 10.17
C SER A 38 -21.48 -0.42 9.25
N TRP A 39 -21.07 0.30 8.21
CA TRP A 39 -22.00 0.93 7.26
C TRP A 39 -22.65 -0.09 6.33
N MET A 40 -21.95 -1.16 5.96
CA MET A 40 -22.53 -2.26 5.16
C MET A 40 -23.66 -3.00 5.89
N MET A 41 -23.76 -2.89 7.23
CA MET A 41 -24.89 -3.45 7.99
C MET A 41 -26.23 -2.86 7.55
N ASN A 42 -26.27 -1.62 7.05
CA ASN A 42 -27.51 -0.99 6.57
C ASN A 42 -28.16 -1.77 5.42
N TYR A 43 -27.33 -2.44 4.61
CA TYR A 43 -27.80 -3.29 3.52
C TYR A 43 -28.23 -4.70 3.96
N GLY A 44 -28.07 -5.02 5.26
CA GLY A 44 -28.50 -6.29 5.88
C GLY A 44 -27.50 -7.44 5.74
N SER A 45 -26.52 -7.37 4.83
CA SER A 45 -25.45 -8.37 4.74
C SER A 45 -24.13 -7.77 4.25
N TRP A 46 -23.04 -8.51 4.40
CA TRP A 46 -21.70 -8.09 3.95
C TRP A 46 -21.32 -8.61 2.57
N ASN A 47 -22.26 -9.26 1.86
CA ASN A 47 -22.02 -9.84 0.54
C ASN A 47 -21.86 -8.75 -0.52
N TYR A 48 -20.65 -8.22 -0.63
CA TYR A 48 -20.36 -7.08 -1.49
C TYR A 48 -20.73 -7.32 -2.96
N ILE A 49 -20.54 -8.54 -3.49
CA ILE A 49 -20.78 -8.89 -4.90
C ILE A 49 -22.14 -8.38 -5.41
N PHE A 50 -23.21 -8.59 -4.65
CA PHE A 50 -24.55 -8.17 -5.06
C PHE A 50 -24.79 -6.66 -4.89
N TYR A 51 -24.25 -6.06 -3.82
CA TYR A 51 -24.48 -4.63 -3.53
C TYR A 51 -23.69 -3.69 -4.44
N LEU A 52 -22.53 -4.12 -4.95
CA LEU A 52 -21.72 -3.30 -5.86
C LEU A 52 -22.47 -2.93 -7.14
N GLU A 53 -23.26 -3.86 -7.69
CA GLU A 53 -23.96 -3.66 -8.96
C GLU A 53 -25.30 -2.95 -8.75
N LEU A 54 -26.04 -3.30 -7.69
CA LEU A 54 -27.41 -2.84 -7.47
C LEU A 54 -27.53 -1.49 -6.76
N MET A 55 -26.62 -1.19 -5.81
CA MET A 55 -26.74 -0.04 -4.89
C MET A 55 -25.72 1.08 -5.18
N ASN A 56 -25.10 1.10 -6.36
CA ASN A 56 -23.96 2.01 -6.64
C ASN A 56 -24.32 3.52 -6.50
N ASN A 57 -25.58 3.88 -6.73
CA ASN A 57 -26.01 5.28 -6.72
C ASN A 57 -26.35 5.82 -5.33
N ASP A 58 -26.53 4.95 -4.34
CA ASP A 58 -26.95 5.35 -3.00
C ASP A 58 -25.88 6.19 -2.28
N MET A 59 -26.33 7.09 -1.42
CA MET A 59 -25.42 7.90 -0.62
C MET A 59 -24.58 7.06 0.35
N GLU A 60 -25.15 5.97 0.87
CA GLU A 60 -24.44 5.07 1.78
C GLU A 60 -23.29 4.36 1.05
N MET A 61 -23.52 3.87 -0.17
CA MET A 61 -22.49 3.23 -0.96
C MET A 61 -21.37 4.20 -1.39
N LYS A 62 -21.72 5.46 -1.66
CA LYS A 62 -20.73 6.54 -1.90
C LYS A 62 -19.89 6.84 -0.66
N MET A 63 -20.47 6.82 0.53
CA MET A 63 -19.71 6.99 1.77
C MET A 63 -18.76 5.81 2.01
N ILE A 64 -19.24 4.59 1.75
CA ILE A 64 -18.43 3.37 1.81
C ILE A 64 -17.25 3.45 0.83
N SER A 65 -17.46 3.91 -0.40
CA SER A 65 -16.38 4.03 -1.39
C SER A 65 -15.30 5.02 -0.97
N VAL A 66 -15.65 6.15 -0.34
CA VAL A 66 -14.69 7.10 0.23
C VAL A 66 -13.86 6.46 1.34
N MET A 67 -14.49 5.72 2.25
CA MET A 67 -13.78 5.06 3.36
C MET A 67 -12.85 3.94 2.86
N ILE A 68 -13.27 3.18 1.84
CA ILE A 68 -12.46 2.18 1.14
C ILE A 68 -11.24 2.82 0.49
N ILE A 69 -11.41 3.95 -0.20
CA ILE A 69 -10.31 4.71 -0.83
C ILE A 69 -9.30 5.18 0.22
N LEU A 70 -9.76 5.72 1.35
CA LEU A 70 -8.88 6.14 2.46
C LEU A 70 -8.13 4.94 3.06
N ALA A 71 -8.82 3.83 3.30
CA ALA A 71 -8.19 2.61 3.79
C ALA A 71 -7.10 2.11 2.82
N ALA A 72 -7.40 2.10 1.52
CA ALA A 72 -6.44 1.70 0.49
C ALA A 72 -5.21 2.62 0.47
N MET A 73 -5.39 3.95 0.54
CA MET A 73 -4.29 4.93 0.56
C MET A 73 -3.33 4.72 1.73
N THR A 74 -3.84 4.39 2.92
CA THR A 74 -2.98 4.14 4.10
C THR A 74 -2.10 2.90 3.91
N LYS A 75 -2.68 1.79 3.40
CA LYS A 75 -1.97 0.52 3.17
C LYS A 75 -1.00 0.60 1.99
N SER A 76 -1.34 1.32 0.92
CA SER A 76 -0.46 1.49 -0.25
C SER A 76 0.53 2.66 -0.12
N ALA A 77 0.65 3.24 1.09
CA ALA A 77 1.61 4.30 1.44
C ALA A 77 1.52 5.55 0.54
N GLN A 78 0.33 5.90 0.06
CA GLN A 78 0.14 7.13 -0.73
C GLN A 78 0.27 8.37 0.18
N ILE A 79 0.60 9.54 -0.40
CA ILE A 79 0.63 10.82 0.31
C ILE A 79 -0.78 11.04 0.87
N PRO A 80 -0.93 11.31 2.19
CA PRO A 80 0.09 11.74 3.17
C PRO A 80 0.78 10.62 3.98
N PHE A 81 0.36 9.37 3.84
CA PHE A 81 0.81 8.23 4.65
C PHE A 81 2.06 7.52 4.11
N SER A 82 2.92 8.19 3.32
CA SER A 82 4.08 7.54 2.69
C SER A 82 5.26 7.27 3.62
N SER A 83 5.33 7.98 4.76
CA SER A 83 6.51 8.01 5.65
C SER A 83 6.86 6.67 6.31
N TRP A 84 5.88 5.79 6.51
CA TRP A 84 6.12 4.53 7.22
C TRP A 84 6.87 3.50 6.37
N LEU A 85 6.79 3.59 5.04
CA LEU A 85 7.37 2.59 4.15
C LEU A 85 8.92 2.64 4.13
N PRO A 86 9.57 3.81 3.98
CA PRO A 86 11.04 3.89 4.12
C PRO A 86 11.52 3.55 5.53
N ALA A 87 10.74 3.91 6.57
CA ALA A 87 11.10 3.62 7.96
C ALA A 87 11.09 2.10 8.25
N ALA A 88 10.19 1.35 7.62
CA ALA A 88 10.07 -0.11 7.79
C ALA A 88 11.31 -0.90 7.33
N MET A 89 12.23 -0.29 6.57
CA MET A 89 13.48 -0.92 6.12
C MET A 89 14.51 -1.18 7.24
N ALA A 90 14.16 -0.86 8.49
CA ALA A 90 14.84 -1.35 9.68
C ALA A 90 14.71 -2.87 9.87
N ALA A 91 13.71 -3.50 9.25
CA ALA A 91 13.51 -4.94 9.25
C ALA A 91 14.66 -5.71 8.54
N PRO A 92 14.84 -7.02 8.82
CA PRO A 92 15.81 -7.85 8.12
C PRO A 92 15.47 -7.98 6.62
N THR A 93 16.49 -8.21 5.78
CA THR A 93 16.36 -8.22 4.32
C THR A 93 15.33 -9.23 3.77
N PRO A 94 15.23 -10.48 4.27
CA PRO A 94 14.21 -11.42 3.77
C PRO A 94 12.79 -10.99 4.14
N VAL A 95 12.63 -10.36 5.30
CA VAL A 95 11.36 -9.79 5.75
C VAL A 95 10.96 -8.61 4.88
N SER A 96 11.92 -7.75 4.51
CA SER A 96 11.63 -6.65 3.59
C SER A 96 11.20 -7.15 2.21
N ALA A 97 11.79 -8.25 1.73
CA ALA A 97 11.35 -8.90 0.50
C ALA A 97 9.88 -9.33 0.61
N LEU A 98 9.45 -9.96 1.70
CA LEU A 98 8.07 -10.44 1.86
C LEU A 98 7.06 -9.30 2.10
N VAL A 99 7.35 -8.39 3.03
CA VAL A 99 6.40 -7.37 3.48
C VAL A 99 6.15 -6.32 2.39
N HIS A 100 7.20 -5.93 1.67
CA HIS A 100 7.13 -4.83 0.71
C HIS A 100 6.87 -5.26 -0.74
N SER A 101 7.10 -6.54 -1.10
CA SER A 101 6.78 -7.02 -2.45
C SER A 101 5.36 -7.56 -2.58
N SER A 102 4.84 -8.30 -1.59
CA SER A 102 3.70 -9.20 -1.83
C SER A 102 2.53 -9.05 -0.88
N THR A 103 2.70 -8.52 0.34
CA THR A 103 1.64 -8.64 1.37
C THR A 103 1.06 -7.33 1.87
N LEU A 104 1.86 -6.41 2.41
CA LEU A 104 1.30 -5.26 3.12
C LEU A 104 0.87 -4.16 2.13
N VAL A 105 1.76 -3.81 1.21
CA VAL A 105 1.58 -2.62 0.37
C VAL A 105 0.69 -2.88 -0.83
N THR A 106 0.70 -4.12 -1.33
CA THR A 106 -0.19 -4.62 -2.40
C THR A 106 -1.62 -4.83 -1.92
N ALA A 107 -1.86 -5.05 -0.62
CA ALA A 107 -3.20 -5.24 -0.08
C ALA A 107 -4.13 -4.04 -0.33
N GLY A 108 -3.59 -2.80 -0.26
CA GLY A 108 -4.37 -1.60 -0.57
C GLY A 108 -4.79 -1.53 -2.04
N VAL A 109 -3.89 -1.89 -2.96
CA VAL A 109 -4.17 -1.95 -4.40
C VAL A 109 -5.18 -3.05 -4.70
N TYR A 110 -5.02 -4.23 -4.11
CA TYR A 110 -5.94 -5.36 -4.28
C TYR A 110 -7.35 -5.07 -3.77
N LEU A 111 -7.47 -4.36 -2.64
CA LEU A 111 -8.76 -3.93 -2.12
C LEU A 111 -9.49 -3.06 -3.14
N LEU A 112 -8.82 -2.08 -3.76
CA LEU A 112 -9.44 -1.25 -4.81
C LEU A 112 -9.76 -2.03 -6.09
N ILE A 113 -8.94 -3.01 -6.48
CA ILE A 113 -9.25 -3.89 -7.61
C ILE A 113 -10.59 -4.63 -7.37
N ARG A 114 -10.82 -5.12 -6.15
CA ARG A 114 -12.07 -5.82 -5.80
C ARG A 114 -13.29 -4.91 -5.79
N PHE A 115 -13.10 -3.65 -5.39
CA PHE A 115 -14.15 -2.64 -5.35
C PHE A 115 -14.20 -1.77 -6.62
N ASN A 116 -13.62 -2.20 -7.75
CA ASN A 116 -13.51 -1.38 -8.97
C ASN A 116 -14.86 -0.81 -9.45
N LEU A 117 -15.93 -1.62 -9.40
CA LEU A 117 -17.27 -1.22 -9.83
C LEU A 117 -17.83 0.00 -9.08
N LEU A 118 -17.44 0.21 -7.81
CA LEU A 118 -17.83 1.38 -7.01
C LEU A 118 -17.05 2.64 -7.32
N LEU A 119 -15.85 2.48 -7.88
CA LEU A 119 -14.94 3.59 -8.07
C LEU A 119 -15.39 4.44 -9.27
N GLY A 120 -16.20 3.87 -10.16
CA GLY A 120 -16.74 4.53 -11.34
C GLY A 120 -17.29 5.94 -11.08
N ASN A 121 -16.67 6.93 -11.72
CA ASN A 121 -17.15 8.30 -11.83
C ASN A 121 -17.22 9.14 -10.54
N THR A 122 -16.52 8.73 -9.48
CA THR A 122 -16.44 9.53 -8.24
C THR A 122 -15.41 10.66 -8.36
N LEU A 123 -15.71 11.85 -7.82
CA LEU A 123 -14.74 12.95 -7.68
C LEU A 123 -13.46 12.48 -6.97
N MET A 124 -13.59 11.53 -6.05
CA MET A 124 -12.47 10.98 -5.31
C MET A 124 -11.47 10.19 -6.15
N LEU A 125 -11.88 9.56 -7.25
CA LEU A 125 -10.90 8.95 -8.15
C LEU A 125 -9.97 10.00 -8.80
N LYS A 126 -10.50 11.17 -9.16
CA LYS A 126 -9.67 12.26 -9.72
C LYS A 126 -8.68 12.77 -8.68
N MET A 127 -9.10 12.87 -7.42
CA MET A 127 -8.20 13.21 -6.31
C MET A 127 -7.14 12.13 -6.09
N LEU A 128 -7.52 10.85 -6.18
CA LEU A 128 -6.60 9.73 -6.05
C LEU A 128 -5.58 9.69 -7.20
N LEU A 129 -6.00 10.01 -8.43
CA LEU A 129 -5.10 10.15 -9.58
C LEU A 129 -4.03 11.23 -9.31
N LEU A 130 -4.45 12.39 -8.81
CA LEU A 130 -3.53 13.48 -8.48
C LEU A 130 -2.55 13.07 -7.36
N LEU A 131 -3.07 12.52 -6.26
CA LEU A 131 -2.26 12.10 -5.12
C LEU A 131 -1.28 10.98 -5.49
N SER A 132 -1.70 10.03 -6.33
CA SER A 132 -0.84 8.93 -6.82
C SER A 132 0.19 9.38 -7.85
N GLY A 133 -0.11 10.40 -8.66
CA GLY A 133 0.90 11.06 -9.50
C GLY A 133 1.96 11.78 -8.67
N LEU A 134 1.53 12.49 -7.62
CA LEU A 134 2.46 13.18 -6.70
C LEU A 134 3.31 12.20 -5.89
N THR A 135 2.77 11.06 -5.46
CA THR A 135 3.56 10.03 -4.75
C THR A 135 4.62 9.42 -5.65
N MET A 136 4.27 9.13 -6.91
CA MET A 136 5.23 8.62 -7.88
C MET A 136 6.40 9.58 -8.05
N PHE A 137 6.10 10.87 -8.21
CA PHE A 137 7.12 11.91 -8.39
C PHE A 137 7.99 12.10 -7.15
N MET A 138 7.37 12.20 -5.97
CA MET A 138 8.07 12.34 -4.69
C MET A 138 9.01 11.16 -4.41
N ALA A 139 8.53 9.94 -4.65
CA ALA A 139 9.32 8.72 -4.48
C ALA A 139 10.49 8.65 -5.47
N GLY A 140 10.28 9.09 -6.72
CA GLY A 140 11.34 9.15 -7.74
C GLY A 140 12.45 10.12 -7.36
N ILE A 141 12.13 11.33 -6.91
CA ILE A 141 13.13 12.32 -6.51
C ILE A 141 13.89 11.86 -5.26
N SER A 142 13.17 11.40 -4.24
CA SER A 142 13.79 10.96 -2.98
C SER A 142 14.73 9.77 -3.18
N ALA A 143 14.43 8.85 -4.11
CA ALA A 143 15.28 7.71 -4.41
C ALA A 143 16.67 8.13 -4.93
N ASN A 144 16.77 9.26 -5.65
CA ASN A 144 18.03 9.74 -6.20
C ASN A 144 18.98 10.33 -5.14
N TYR A 145 18.42 10.77 -4.00
CA TYR A 145 19.19 11.36 -2.90
C TYR A 145 19.47 10.39 -1.75
N GLU A 146 18.96 9.17 -1.81
CA GLU A 146 19.19 8.14 -0.79
C GLU A 146 20.43 7.30 -1.11
N PHE A 147 21.21 6.99 -0.07
CA PHE A 147 22.43 6.18 -0.18
C PHE A 147 22.21 4.72 0.23
N ASP A 148 21.18 4.44 1.04
CA ASP A 148 20.90 3.09 1.52
C ASP A 148 20.19 2.26 0.43
N LEU A 149 20.83 1.19 -0.07
CA LEU A 149 20.26 0.31 -1.11
C LEU A 149 18.84 -0.19 -0.78
N LYS A 150 18.57 -0.57 0.48
CA LYS A 150 17.23 -1.01 0.91
C LYS A 150 16.19 0.10 0.78
N LYS A 151 16.54 1.34 1.11
CA LYS A 151 15.63 2.49 1.00
C LYS A 151 15.40 2.89 -0.45
N ILE A 152 16.41 2.80 -1.31
CA ILE A 152 16.25 3.03 -2.76
C ILE A 152 15.25 2.02 -3.35
N ILE A 153 15.35 0.74 -2.97
CA ILE A 153 14.35 -0.25 -3.39
C ILE A 153 12.97 0.07 -2.79
N ALA A 154 12.90 0.48 -1.53
CA ALA A 154 11.66 0.92 -0.89
C ALA A 154 10.98 2.06 -1.67
N LEU A 155 11.71 3.12 -1.98
CA LEU A 155 11.20 4.28 -2.71
C LEU A 155 10.82 3.92 -4.15
N SER A 156 11.56 3.03 -4.79
CA SER A 156 11.15 2.49 -6.09
C SER A 156 9.97 1.50 -6.02
N THR A 157 9.59 0.96 -4.85
CA THR A 157 8.28 0.30 -4.67
C THR A 157 7.17 1.32 -4.51
N LEU A 158 7.42 2.38 -3.74
CA LEU A 158 6.46 3.47 -3.54
C LEU A 158 6.07 4.15 -4.86
N SER A 159 7.05 4.38 -5.75
CA SER A 159 6.76 4.95 -7.07
C SER A 159 5.91 4.04 -7.95
N GLN A 160 6.19 2.73 -7.92
CA GLN A 160 5.44 1.72 -8.68
C GLN A 160 4.02 1.50 -8.14
N LEU A 161 3.84 1.63 -6.83
CA LEU A 161 2.53 1.62 -6.21
C LEU A 161 1.73 2.87 -6.57
N GLY A 162 2.36 4.04 -6.57
CA GLY A 162 1.76 5.26 -7.13
C GLY A 162 1.29 5.05 -8.58
N LEU A 163 2.10 4.38 -9.41
CA LEU A 163 1.71 4.01 -10.77
C LEU A 163 0.50 3.08 -10.79
N MET A 164 0.49 2.00 -10.02
CA MET A 164 -0.67 1.09 -9.95
C MET A 164 -1.95 1.81 -9.49
N MET A 165 -1.85 2.70 -8.50
CA MET A 165 -2.99 3.48 -8.01
C MET A 165 -3.49 4.47 -9.08
N SER A 166 -2.58 5.06 -9.86
CA SER A 166 -2.96 5.92 -10.99
C SER A 166 -3.68 5.15 -12.09
N ILE A 167 -3.25 3.93 -12.44
CA ILE A 167 -3.94 3.06 -13.41
C ILE A 167 -5.35 2.69 -12.91
N LEU A 168 -5.48 2.35 -11.63
CA LEU A 168 -6.78 2.07 -11.01
C LEU A 168 -7.72 3.28 -11.09
N SER A 169 -7.20 4.48 -10.88
CA SER A 169 -8.02 5.70 -10.99
C SER A 169 -8.48 6.01 -12.42
N MET A 170 -7.80 5.49 -13.43
CA MET A 170 -8.25 5.53 -14.83
C MET A 170 -9.28 4.44 -15.17
N GLY A 171 -9.63 3.57 -14.20
CA GLY A 171 -10.60 2.48 -14.38
C GLY A 171 -10.03 1.19 -14.96
N LEU A 172 -8.70 1.11 -15.14
CA LEU A 172 -8.03 -0.01 -15.81
C LEU A 172 -7.57 -1.08 -14.79
N SER A 173 -8.52 -1.74 -14.12
CA SER A 173 -8.21 -2.68 -13.03
C SER A 173 -7.40 -3.91 -13.46
N GLU A 174 -7.64 -4.43 -14.67
CA GLU A 174 -6.90 -5.60 -15.19
C GLU A 174 -5.43 -5.29 -15.42
N LEU A 175 -5.12 -4.11 -15.96
CA LEU A 175 -3.74 -3.65 -16.15
C LEU A 175 -3.03 -3.43 -14.81
N ALA A 176 -3.73 -2.85 -13.83
CA ALA A 176 -3.20 -2.70 -12.48
C ALA A 176 -2.91 -4.07 -11.83
N PHE A 177 -3.79 -5.06 -12.01
CA PHE A 177 -3.58 -6.41 -11.50
C PHE A 177 -2.37 -7.10 -12.16
N PHE A 178 -2.24 -7.01 -13.48
CA PHE A 178 -1.08 -7.56 -14.19
C PHE A 178 0.23 -6.91 -13.74
N HIS A 179 0.24 -5.58 -13.60
CA HIS A 179 1.40 -4.85 -13.09
C HIS A 179 1.74 -5.21 -11.64
N LEU A 180 0.73 -5.44 -10.79
CA LEU A 180 0.93 -5.90 -9.41
C LEU A 180 1.64 -7.24 -9.35
N LEU A 181 1.25 -8.22 -10.18
CA LEU A 181 1.86 -9.54 -10.22
C LEU A 181 3.33 -9.48 -10.66
N THR A 182 3.62 -8.75 -11.73
CA THR A 182 4.99 -8.59 -12.23
C THR A 182 5.87 -7.84 -11.23
N HIS A 183 5.36 -6.77 -10.63
CA HIS A 183 6.05 -6.02 -9.58
C HIS A 183 6.42 -6.90 -8.38
N ALA A 184 5.49 -7.73 -7.89
CA ALA A 184 5.74 -8.60 -6.75
C ALA A 184 6.92 -9.55 -7.02
N MET A 185 6.96 -10.17 -8.19
CA MET A 185 8.03 -11.09 -8.59
C MET A 185 9.38 -10.36 -8.70
N PHE A 186 9.44 -9.26 -9.45
CA PHE A 186 10.70 -8.53 -9.68
C PHE A 186 11.24 -7.85 -8.42
N LYS A 187 10.38 -7.30 -7.56
CA LYS A 187 10.83 -6.67 -6.31
C LYS A 187 11.32 -7.69 -5.30
N ALA A 188 10.69 -8.85 -5.19
CA ALA A 188 11.19 -9.93 -4.33
C ALA A 188 12.62 -10.34 -4.74
N LEU A 189 12.86 -10.50 -6.05
CA LEU A 189 14.19 -10.78 -6.60
C LEU A 189 15.21 -9.69 -6.23
N LEU A 190 14.88 -8.41 -6.43
CA LEU A 190 15.77 -7.29 -6.09
C LEU A 190 16.13 -7.23 -4.61
N PHE A 191 15.17 -7.43 -3.71
CA PHE A 191 15.44 -7.46 -2.26
C PHE A 191 16.34 -8.64 -1.86
N MET A 192 16.18 -9.81 -2.49
CA MET A 192 17.05 -10.97 -2.25
C MET A 192 18.47 -10.71 -2.76
N CYS A 193 18.64 -10.15 -3.96
CA CYS A 193 19.94 -9.78 -4.50
C CYS A 193 20.67 -8.76 -3.59
N VAL A 194 19.97 -7.72 -3.13
CA VAL A 194 20.53 -6.76 -2.18
C VAL A 194 20.83 -7.42 -0.84
N GLY A 195 20.03 -8.40 -0.40
CA GLY A 195 20.34 -9.21 0.77
C GLY A 195 21.67 -9.94 0.67
N ILE A 196 21.96 -10.54 -0.50
CA ILE A 196 23.25 -11.20 -0.78
C ILE A 196 24.39 -10.17 -0.76
N ILE A 197 24.23 -9.03 -1.43
CA ILE A 197 25.25 -7.98 -1.46
C ILE A 197 25.57 -7.49 -0.04
N ILE A 198 24.55 -7.21 0.78
CA ILE A 198 24.73 -6.76 2.17
C ILE A 198 25.42 -7.84 3.00
N HIS A 199 25.07 -9.12 2.82
CA HIS A 199 25.71 -10.22 3.54
C HIS A 199 27.20 -10.37 3.16
N MET A 200 27.52 -10.25 1.87
CA MET A 200 28.90 -10.33 1.39
C MET A 200 29.75 -9.15 1.85
N MET A 201 29.18 -7.93 1.88
CA MET A 201 29.87 -6.74 2.38
C MET A 201 29.99 -6.72 3.90
N GLY A 202 29.01 -7.30 4.62
CA GLY A 202 29.02 -7.37 6.09
C GLY A 202 29.91 -8.48 6.68
N ASN A 203 30.49 -9.33 5.83
CA ASN A 203 31.57 -10.25 6.21
C ASN A 203 32.98 -9.67 5.94
N MET A 204 33.08 -8.35 5.74
CA MET A 204 34.33 -7.59 5.88
C MET A 204 34.26 -6.66 7.09
#